data_AF-A0A2N0NLG8-F1
#
_entry.id   AF-A0A2N0NLG8-F1
#
_cell.length_a   1.000
_cell.length_b   1.000
_cell.length_c   1.000
_cell.angle_alpha   90.00
_cell.angle_beta   90.00
_cell.angle_gamma   90.00
#
_symmetry.space_group_name_H-M   'P 1'
#
loop_
_entity.id
_entity.type
_entity.pdbx_description
1 polymer ?
#
loop_
_entity_poly.entity_id
_entity_poly.type
_entity_poly.pdbx_seq_one_letter_code
_entity_poly.pdbx_strand_id
1 'polypeptide(L)'
;MLEQSENTFSSRVFVHDYSNSSKIKAHYQSNGKLYNSYYNIISLGIYPPSPKFTQKPRNNVSQYPIPNNYIVETEVSGWTLRCETKYTSNLKVCYTISWKEGRAEWSVNSTKSSTAVANTFLQIFNERKRPLEDITSRSQQNKQINSFGCDVQKAVDELIIKHKLTNSSGQPIMHMHYIEFDYKENQTYIKFGDSNSTTTQT
;
A
#
# COMPACT_ATOMS: atom_id res chain seq x y z
N MET A 1 0.34 -13.92 -28.00
CA MET A 1 0.59 -12.50 -28.33
C MET A 1 0.03 -11.70 -27.16
N LEU A 2 0.90 -11.25 -26.25
CA LEU A 2 0.48 -10.52 -25.05
C LEU A 2 0.20 -9.08 -25.43
N GLU A 3 -1.06 -8.66 -25.30
CA GLU A 3 -1.45 -7.25 -25.41
C GLU A 3 -0.66 -6.44 -24.37
N GLN A 4 0.17 -5.54 -24.86
CA GLN A 4 0.81 -4.52 -24.03
C GLN A 4 -0.30 -3.61 -23.53
N SER A 5 -0.50 -3.57 -22.22
CA SER A 5 -1.44 -2.67 -21.58
C SER A 5 -1.10 -1.23 -21.96
N GLU A 6 -2.06 -0.56 -22.60
CA GLU A 6 -1.99 0.87 -22.84
C GLU A 6 -1.78 1.57 -21.49
N ASN A 7 -0.64 2.25 -21.36
CA ASN A 7 -0.20 2.87 -20.11
C ASN A 7 -1.04 4.14 -19.88
N THR A 8 -2.26 3.94 -19.42
CA THR A 8 -3.34 4.93 -19.32
C THR A 8 -3.18 5.77 -18.04
N PHE A 9 -2.03 6.39 -17.84
CA PHE A 9 -1.91 7.45 -16.83
C PHE A 9 -2.61 8.75 -17.27
N SER A 10 -3.12 8.81 -18.51
CA SER A 10 -3.69 10.00 -19.15
C SER A 10 -5.21 10.20 -18.99
N SER A 11 -5.93 9.33 -18.28
CA SER A 11 -7.40 9.47 -18.08
C SER A 11 -7.81 10.33 -16.88
N ARG A 12 -6.83 10.96 -16.20
CA ARG A 12 -7.08 11.73 -14.97
C ARG A 12 -7.69 13.10 -15.30
N VAL A 13 -8.86 13.36 -14.73
CA VAL A 13 -9.57 14.65 -14.84
C VAL A 13 -9.23 15.50 -13.63
N PHE A 14 -8.83 16.76 -13.87
CA PHE A 14 -8.54 17.74 -12.84
C PHE A 14 -9.68 18.76 -12.77
N VAL A 15 -10.17 19.02 -11.57
CA VAL A 15 -11.24 19.97 -11.26
C VAL A 15 -10.70 20.97 -10.25
N HIS A 16 -10.73 22.25 -10.60
CA HIS A 16 -10.24 23.33 -9.75
C HIS A 16 -11.03 24.62 -9.98
N ASP A 17 -11.12 25.45 -8.95
CA ASP A 17 -11.71 26.80 -8.98
C ASP A 17 -10.64 27.82 -8.54
N TYR A 18 -9.49 27.77 -9.22
CA TYR A 18 -8.41 28.72 -8.98
C TYR A 18 -8.77 30.07 -9.64
N SER A 19 -8.58 31.22 -8.99
CA SER A 19 -7.84 31.45 -7.73
C SER A 19 -8.68 31.41 -6.43
N ASN A 20 -9.98 31.16 -6.51
CA ASN A 20 -10.87 31.16 -5.34
C ASN A 20 -10.54 30.03 -4.35
N SER A 21 -9.91 28.95 -4.83
CA SER A 21 -9.45 27.82 -4.03
C SER A 21 -8.05 27.37 -4.44
N SER A 22 -7.19 27.12 -3.45
CA SER A 22 -5.88 26.47 -3.64
C SER A 22 -5.99 24.96 -3.87
N LYS A 23 -7.18 24.38 -3.68
CA LYS A 23 -7.40 22.93 -3.77
C LYS A 23 -7.73 22.51 -5.20
N ILE A 24 -7.00 21.52 -5.70
CA ILE A 24 -7.27 20.83 -6.95
C ILE A 24 -7.71 19.42 -6.61
N LYS A 25 -8.88 19.02 -7.09
CA LYS A 25 -9.33 17.62 -7.06
C LYS A 25 -8.95 16.97 -8.38
N ALA A 26 -8.29 15.84 -8.33
CA ALA A 26 -8.12 15.00 -9.50
C ALA A 26 -8.79 13.65 -9.30
N HIS A 27 -9.36 13.09 -10.35
CA HIS A 27 -9.97 11.78 -10.28
C HIS A 27 -9.75 11.01 -11.58
N TYR A 28 -9.70 9.69 -11.47
CA TYR A 28 -9.64 8.78 -12.61
C TYR A 28 -10.41 7.50 -12.28
N GLN A 29 -10.88 6.82 -13.31
CA GLN A 29 -11.52 5.51 -13.18
C GLN A 29 -10.57 4.43 -13.66
N SER A 30 -10.50 3.33 -12.90
CA SER A 30 -9.78 2.12 -13.30
C SER A 30 -10.53 0.91 -12.76
N ASN A 31 -10.77 -0.09 -13.60
CA ASN A 31 -11.52 -1.31 -13.25
C ASN A 31 -12.88 -1.02 -12.58
N GLY A 32 -13.62 -0.03 -13.09
CA GLY A 32 -14.92 0.39 -12.53
C GLY A 32 -14.85 1.12 -11.18
N LYS A 33 -13.65 1.31 -10.61
CA LYS A 33 -13.46 2.04 -9.35
C LYS A 33 -12.99 3.46 -9.61
N LEU A 34 -13.60 4.41 -8.88
CA LEU A 34 -13.21 5.81 -8.88
C LEU A 34 -12.11 6.06 -7.85
N TYR A 35 -11.00 6.64 -8.31
CA TYR A 35 -9.88 7.05 -7.48
C TYR A 35 -9.81 8.57 -7.43
N ASN A 36 -9.71 9.13 -6.23
CA ASN A 36 -9.59 10.57 -6.01
C ASN A 36 -8.20 10.91 -5.46
N SER A 37 -7.67 12.04 -5.87
CA SER A 37 -6.46 12.66 -5.32
C SER A 37 -6.74 14.14 -5.10
N TYR A 38 -6.18 14.69 -4.02
CA TYR A 38 -6.35 16.09 -3.68
C TYR A 38 -4.97 16.73 -3.59
N TYR A 39 -4.83 17.88 -4.23
CA TYR A 39 -3.63 18.68 -4.22
C TYR A 39 -3.96 20.04 -3.63
N ASN A 40 -3.10 20.55 -2.75
CA ASN A 40 -3.22 21.88 -2.20
C ASN A 40 -2.03 22.71 -2.67
N ILE A 41 -2.28 23.76 -3.46
CA ILE A 41 -1.24 24.69 -3.88
C ILE A 41 -0.84 25.55 -2.68
N ILE A 42 0.42 25.43 -2.26
CA ILE A 42 0.99 26.23 -1.16
C ILE A 42 1.70 27.47 -1.73
N SER A 43 2.37 27.32 -2.86
CA SER A 43 3.07 28.41 -3.54
C SER A 43 3.02 28.19 -5.04
N LEU A 44 2.66 29.23 -5.80
CA LEU A 44 2.74 29.22 -7.26
C LEU A 44 4.17 29.34 -7.79
N GLY A 45 5.09 29.87 -6.98
CA GLY A 45 6.44 30.15 -7.43
C GLY A 45 6.51 31.26 -8.50
N ILE A 46 7.65 31.35 -9.18
CA ILE A 46 7.93 32.37 -10.21
C ILE A 46 8.51 31.67 -11.44
N TYR A 47 7.99 31.99 -12.62
CA TYR A 47 8.58 31.53 -13.87
C TYR A 47 9.89 32.28 -14.17
N PRO A 48 11.03 31.59 -14.33
CA PRO A 48 12.26 32.25 -14.74
C PRO A 48 12.15 32.74 -16.20
N PRO A 49 12.98 33.70 -16.64
CA PRO A 49 12.94 34.22 -18.01
C PRO A 49 13.09 33.14 -19.10
N SER A 50 13.86 32.09 -18.80
CA SER A 50 14.07 30.94 -19.67
C SER A 50 13.64 29.65 -18.96
N PRO A 51 12.33 29.35 -18.90
CA PRO A 51 11.83 28.21 -18.14
C PRO A 51 12.15 26.88 -18.83
N LYS A 52 12.39 25.85 -18.01
CA LYS A 52 12.28 24.47 -18.45
C LYS A 52 10.81 24.09 -18.57
N PHE A 53 10.52 23.16 -19.46
CA PHE A 53 9.16 22.70 -19.73
C PHE A 53 8.98 21.25 -19.30
N THR A 54 7.73 20.87 -19.01
CA THR A 54 7.35 19.48 -18.81
C THR A 54 7.68 18.65 -20.06
N GLN A 55 7.91 17.34 -19.88
CA GLN A 55 8.18 16.44 -21.01
C GLN A 55 7.05 16.50 -22.04
N LYS A 56 7.39 16.48 -23.34
CA LYS A 56 6.40 16.44 -24.44
C LYS A 56 5.63 15.12 -24.37
N PRO A 57 4.30 15.14 -24.18
CA PRO A 57 3.53 13.91 -24.28
C PRO A 57 3.50 13.42 -25.74
N ARG A 58 3.37 12.11 -25.95
CA ARG A 58 3.26 11.51 -27.31
C ARG A 58 2.09 12.07 -28.12
N ASN A 59 1.06 12.59 -27.46
CA ASN A 59 -0.24 12.91 -28.06
C ASN A 59 -0.45 14.42 -28.34
N ASN A 60 0.60 15.17 -28.69
CA ASN A 60 0.52 16.61 -29.00
C ASN A 60 -0.10 17.49 -27.90
N VAL A 61 -0.08 17.04 -26.65
CA VAL A 61 -0.55 17.83 -25.51
C VAL A 61 0.44 18.96 -25.20
N SER A 62 -0.09 20.10 -24.76
CA SER A 62 0.67 21.27 -24.33
C SER A 62 1.76 20.90 -23.33
N GLN A 63 2.96 21.43 -23.55
CA GLN A 63 3.97 21.49 -22.51
C GLN A 63 3.70 22.70 -21.62
N TYR A 64 3.99 22.57 -20.33
CA TYR A 64 3.83 23.64 -19.38
C TYR A 64 5.20 24.11 -18.89
N PRO A 65 5.44 25.43 -18.81
CA PRO A 65 6.64 25.94 -18.18
C PRO A 65 6.66 25.52 -16.71
N ILE A 66 7.84 25.26 -16.17
CA ILE A 66 8.02 24.83 -14.79
C ILE A 66 8.41 26.05 -13.96
N PRO A 67 7.59 26.46 -12.98
CA PRO A 67 7.93 27.56 -12.07
C PRO A 67 9.06 27.17 -11.09
N ASN A 68 9.78 28.18 -10.60
CA ASN A 68 10.71 28.07 -9.49
C ASN A 68 9.98 28.30 -8.16
N ASN A 69 10.29 27.53 -7.11
CA ASN A 69 9.65 27.58 -5.79
C ASN A 69 8.13 27.31 -5.82
N TYR A 70 7.68 26.44 -6.74
CA TYR A 70 6.31 25.94 -6.72
C TYR A 70 6.18 24.82 -5.72
N ILE A 71 5.17 24.90 -4.85
CA ILE A 71 4.98 23.99 -3.73
C ILE A 71 3.55 23.51 -3.73
N VAL A 72 3.38 22.19 -3.69
CA VAL A 72 2.09 21.52 -3.60
C VAL A 72 2.13 20.49 -2.48
N GLU A 73 1.08 20.44 -1.69
CA GLU A 73 0.83 19.34 -0.77
C GLU A 73 -0.16 18.35 -1.34
N THR A 74 0.07 17.06 -1.10
CA THR A 74 -0.82 15.96 -1.48
C THR A 74 -0.74 14.85 -0.44
N GLU A 75 -1.75 13.99 -0.41
CA GLU A 75 -1.73 12.81 0.46
C GLU A 75 -1.54 11.52 -0.36
N VAL A 76 -0.71 10.61 0.16
CA VAL A 76 -0.54 9.25 -0.37
C VAL A 76 -0.56 8.24 0.78
N SER A 77 -1.57 7.38 0.84
CA SER A 77 -1.72 6.35 1.89
C SER A 77 -1.62 6.90 3.33
N GLY A 78 -2.24 8.05 3.61
CA GLY A 78 -2.17 8.71 4.92
C GLY A 78 -0.91 9.54 5.17
N TRP A 79 0.03 9.59 4.21
CA TRP A 79 1.24 10.42 4.33
C TRP A 79 1.00 11.75 3.64
N THR A 80 1.19 12.85 4.37
CA THR A 80 1.21 14.19 3.78
C THR A 80 2.57 14.45 3.14
N LEU A 81 2.56 14.64 1.83
CA LEU A 81 3.74 14.92 1.02
C LEU A 81 3.76 16.38 0.61
N ARG A 82 4.92 17.02 0.69
CA ARG A 82 5.20 18.35 0.15
C ARG A 82 6.12 18.19 -1.06
N CYS A 83 5.59 18.51 -2.23
CA CYS A 83 6.30 18.48 -3.51
C CYS A 83 6.76 19.90 -3.86
N GLU A 84 8.03 20.06 -4.19
CA GLU A 84 8.64 21.36 -4.52
C GLU A 84 9.45 21.30 -5.81
N THR A 85 9.42 22.38 -6.59
CA THR A 85 10.37 22.62 -7.70
C THR A 85 11.31 23.76 -7.35
N LYS A 86 12.61 23.57 -7.59
CA LYS A 86 13.63 24.60 -7.37
C LYS A 86 14.67 24.60 -8.48
N TYR A 87 14.93 25.75 -9.07
CA TYR A 87 16.00 25.90 -10.05
C TYR A 87 17.35 25.97 -9.36
N THR A 88 18.29 25.17 -9.85
CA THR A 88 19.69 25.20 -9.44
C THR A 88 20.44 26.30 -10.19
N SER A 89 21.66 26.63 -9.75
CA SER A 89 22.53 27.64 -10.39
C SER A 89 22.82 27.36 -11.87
N ASN A 90 22.81 26.08 -12.28
CA ASN A 90 22.97 25.65 -13.68
C ASN A 90 21.64 25.54 -14.45
N LEU A 91 20.58 26.22 -14.00
CA LEU A 91 19.25 26.27 -14.64
C LEU A 91 18.59 24.89 -14.84
N LYS A 92 18.95 23.90 -14.02
CA LYS A 92 18.24 22.62 -13.94
C LYS A 92 17.14 22.72 -12.90
N VAL A 93 16.04 22.00 -13.12
CA VAL A 93 14.99 21.89 -12.11
C VAL A 93 15.33 20.74 -11.17
N CYS A 94 15.45 21.04 -9.89
CA CYS A 94 15.45 20.08 -8.80
C CYS A 94 14.01 19.87 -8.34
N TYR A 95 13.55 18.62 -8.37
CA TYR A 95 12.26 18.20 -7.84
C TYR A 95 12.49 17.57 -6.48
N THR A 96 11.76 18.03 -5.46
CA THR A 96 11.88 17.52 -4.09
C THR A 96 10.53 17.00 -3.63
N ILE A 97 10.52 15.84 -2.99
CA ILE A 97 9.38 15.33 -2.23
C ILE A 97 9.84 15.23 -0.78
N SER A 98 9.18 15.94 0.12
CA SER A 98 9.40 15.84 1.56
C SER A 98 8.15 15.37 2.29
N TRP A 99 8.35 14.72 3.42
CA TRP A 99 7.28 14.22 4.29
C TRP A 99 7.74 14.21 5.74
N LYS A 100 6.79 14.15 6.66
CA LYS A 100 7.06 14.06 8.09
C LYS A 100 6.63 12.71 8.63
N GLU A 101 7.46 12.15 9.50
CA GLU A 101 7.19 10.92 10.24
C GLU A 101 7.48 11.20 11.72
N GLY A 102 6.42 11.47 12.49
CA GLY A 102 6.54 11.97 13.86
C GLY A 102 7.25 13.33 13.91
N ARG A 103 8.40 13.40 14.59
CA ARG A 103 9.23 14.62 14.66
C ARG A 103 10.29 14.68 13.56
N ALA A 104 10.51 13.60 12.81
CA ALA A 104 11.52 13.55 11.77
C ALA A 104 10.96 14.09 10.45
N GLU A 105 11.75 14.90 9.77
CA GLU A 105 11.47 15.39 8.42
C GLU A 105 12.40 14.70 7.44
N TRP A 106 11.82 14.12 6.40
CA TRP A 106 12.51 13.35 5.38
C TRP A 106 12.31 14.02 4.04
N SER A 107 13.29 13.88 3.14
CA SER A 107 13.14 14.32 1.77
C SER A 107 13.95 13.48 0.81
N VAL A 108 13.46 13.39 -0.42
CA VAL A 108 14.23 12.95 -1.58
C VAL A 108 14.17 14.00 -2.66
N ASN A 109 15.22 14.07 -3.47
CA ASN A 109 15.27 15.00 -4.58
C ASN A 109 15.86 14.37 -5.84
N SER A 110 15.53 14.95 -6.99
CA SER A 110 16.12 14.58 -8.27
C SER A 110 16.20 15.79 -9.19
N THR A 111 17.30 15.91 -9.92
CA THR A 111 17.43 16.87 -11.03
C THR A 111 17.14 16.24 -12.39
N LYS A 112 16.80 14.95 -12.43
CA LYS A 112 16.52 14.20 -13.68
C LYS A 112 15.09 14.45 -14.17
N SER A 113 14.09 14.22 -13.33
CA SER A 113 12.67 14.46 -13.64
C SER A 113 11.79 14.33 -12.38
N SER A 114 10.55 14.78 -12.47
CA SER A 114 9.51 14.54 -11.46
C SER A 114 9.21 13.05 -11.28
N THR A 115 9.21 12.26 -12.36
CA THR A 115 9.04 10.80 -12.29
C THR A 115 10.19 10.14 -11.55
N ALA A 116 11.42 10.61 -11.74
CA ALA A 116 12.59 10.04 -11.06
C ALA A 116 12.50 10.22 -9.54
N VAL A 117 12.16 11.43 -9.05
CA VAL A 117 11.98 11.65 -7.61
C VAL A 117 10.79 10.86 -7.05
N ALA A 118 9.70 10.74 -7.81
CA ALA A 118 8.54 9.95 -7.42
C ALA A 118 8.88 8.46 -7.27
N ASN A 119 9.65 7.89 -8.21
CA ASN A 119 10.09 6.50 -8.12
C ASN A 119 11.00 6.27 -6.90
N THR A 120 11.93 7.18 -6.62
CA THR A 120 12.78 7.10 -5.42
C THR A 120 11.95 7.17 -4.14
N PHE A 121 10.95 8.07 -4.08
CA PHE A 121 10.02 8.13 -2.95
C PHE A 121 9.26 6.81 -2.80
N LEU A 122 8.70 6.26 -3.89
CA LEU A 122 7.93 5.02 -3.85
C LEU A 122 8.76 3.82 -3.39
N GLN A 123 10.05 3.76 -3.75
CA GLN A 123 10.95 2.71 -3.27
C GLN A 123 11.10 2.78 -1.75
N ILE A 124 11.42 3.95 -1.20
CA ILE A 124 11.54 4.17 0.26
C ILE A 124 10.20 3.89 0.95
N PHE A 125 9.11 4.35 0.37
CA PHE A 125 7.77 4.15 0.90
C PHE A 125 7.42 2.66 0.99
N ASN A 126 7.75 1.88 -0.04
CA ASN A 126 7.51 0.44 -0.05
C ASN A 126 8.42 -0.31 0.94
N GLU A 127 9.69 0.10 1.09
CA GLU A 127 10.59 -0.46 2.10
C GLU A 127 10.11 -0.18 3.53
N ARG A 128 9.45 0.97 3.75
CA ARG A 128 8.90 1.36 5.08
C ARG A 128 7.52 0.78 5.37
N LYS A 129 6.71 0.53 4.35
CA LYS A 129 5.50 -0.30 4.50
C LYS A 129 5.95 -1.74 4.77
N ARG A 130 6.01 -2.12 6.05
CA ARG A 130 6.29 -3.51 6.43
C ARG A 130 5.38 -4.44 5.63
N PRO A 131 5.91 -5.51 5.00
CA PRO A 131 5.09 -6.51 4.34
C PRO A 131 4.03 -7.02 5.31
N LEU A 132 2.82 -7.28 4.81
CA LEU A 132 1.75 -7.86 5.61
C LEU A 132 2.21 -9.14 6.34
N GLU A 133 3.08 -9.92 5.68
CA GLU A 133 3.75 -11.13 6.18
C GLU A 133 4.66 -10.89 7.40
N ASP A 134 5.34 -9.75 7.46
CA ASP A 134 6.18 -9.36 8.61
C ASP A 134 5.33 -8.91 9.80
N ILE A 135 4.16 -8.32 9.54
CA ILE A 135 3.21 -7.93 10.57
C ILE A 135 2.51 -9.18 11.13
N THR A 136 2.10 -10.11 10.28
CA THR A 136 1.47 -11.36 10.71
C THR A 136 2.43 -12.32 11.41
N SER A 137 3.73 -12.36 11.07
CA SER A 137 4.66 -13.24 11.79
C SER A 137 5.11 -12.69 13.16
N ARG A 138 5.08 -11.37 13.38
CA ARG A 138 5.63 -10.73 14.59
C ARG A 138 4.61 -10.11 15.53
N SER A 139 3.33 -9.97 15.16
CA SER A 139 2.35 -9.35 16.05
C SER A 139 2.22 -10.16 17.35
N GLN A 140 2.18 -9.46 18.49
CA GLN A 140 1.99 -10.09 19.79
C GLN A 140 0.66 -10.85 19.87
N GLN A 141 -0.34 -10.40 19.10
CA GLN A 141 -1.62 -11.09 18.91
C GLN A 141 -1.44 -12.47 18.26
N ASN A 142 -0.61 -12.58 17.21
CA ASN A 142 -0.39 -13.85 16.53
C ASN A 142 0.45 -14.82 17.36
N LYS A 143 1.38 -14.30 18.18
CA LYS A 143 2.07 -15.10 19.19
C LYS A 143 1.10 -15.64 20.26
N GLN A 144 0.15 -14.82 20.72
CA GLN A 144 -0.88 -15.24 21.67
C GLN A 144 -1.83 -16.28 21.06
N ILE A 145 -2.26 -16.10 19.81
CA ILE A 145 -3.10 -17.07 19.10
C ILE A 145 -2.36 -18.41 18.91
N ASN A 146 -1.08 -18.38 18.56
CA ASN A 146 -0.28 -19.59 18.45
C ASN A 146 -0.14 -20.31 19.80
N SER A 147 0.13 -19.57 20.89
CA SER A 147 0.16 -20.12 22.25
C SER A 147 -1.18 -20.75 22.64
N PHE A 148 -2.29 -20.07 22.35
CA PHE A 148 -3.63 -20.60 22.59
C PHE A 148 -3.88 -21.90 21.81
N GLY A 149 -3.48 -21.96 20.54
CA GLY A 149 -3.58 -23.18 19.74
C GLY A 149 -2.82 -24.35 20.35
N CYS A 150 -1.60 -24.11 20.87
CA CYS A 150 -0.83 -25.12 21.59
C CYS A 150 -1.52 -25.59 22.89
N ASP A 151 -2.09 -24.66 23.67
CA ASP A 151 -2.78 -24.99 24.92
C ASP A 151 -4.05 -25.82 24.67
N VAL A 152 -4.82 -25.48 23.63
CA VAL A 152 -6.01 -26.23 23.19
C VAL A 152 -5.62 -27.64 22.74
N GLN A 153 -4.58 -27.77 21.91
CA GLN A 153 -4.09 -29.08 21.47
C GLN A 153 -3.79 -29.98 22.67
N LYS A 154 -3.03 -29.45 23.64
CA LYS A 154 -2.63 -30.19 24.83
C LYS A 154 -3.83 -30.65 25.65
N ALA A 155 -4.81 -29.77 25.86
CA ALA A 155 -6.03 -30.12 26.60
C ALA A 155 -6.86 -31.21 25.89
N VAL A 156 -6.93 -31.15 24.55
CA VAL A 156 -7.60 -32.18 23.75
C VAL A 156 -6.87 -33.52 23.83
N ASP A 157 -5.54 -33.53 23.72
CA ASP A 157 -4.73 -34.75 23.83
C ASP A 157 -4.89 -35.40 25.22
N GLU A 158 -4.90 -34.60 26.29
CA GLU A 158 -5.16 -35.09 27.64
C GLU A 158 -6.55 -35.74 27.77
N LEU A 159 -7.58 -35.16 27.15
CA LEU A 159 -8.93 -35.74 27.13
C LEU A 159 -8.98 -37.04 26.33
N ILE A 160 -8.30 -37.12 25.18
CA ILE A 160 -8.22 -38.34 24.36
C ILE A 160 -7.64 -39.49 25.19
N ILE A 161 -6.53 -39.24 25.88
CA ILE A 161 -5.88 -40.24 26.75
C ILE A 161 -6.80 -40.63 27.91
N LYS A 162 -7.35 -39.63 28.62
CA LYS A 162 -8.21 -39.83 29.79
C LYS A 162 -9.44 -40.68 29.47
N HIS A 163 -10.06 -40.45 28.31
CA HIS A 163 -11.29 -41.12 27.90
C HIS A 163 -11.05 -42.34 27.00
N LYS A 164 -9.79 -42.75 26.78
CA LYS A 164 -9.41 -43.89 25.93
C LYS A 164 -10.00 -43.79 24.52
N LEU A 165 -10.03 -42.58 23.96
CA LEU A 165 -10.50 -42.33 22.59
C LEU A 165 -9.43 -42.74 21.56
N THR A 166 -8.94 -43.96 21.70
CA THR A 166 -7.87 -44.54 20.88
C THR A 166 -8.34 -45.84 20.25
N ASN A 167 -7.87 -46.12 19.04
CA ASN A 167 -8.14 -47.39 18.36
C ASN A 167 -7.44 -48.56 19.08
N SER A 168 -7.66 -49.79 18.60
CA SER A 168 -7.03 -51.01 19.14
C SER A 168 -5.49 -50.98 19.12
N SER A 169 -4.91 -50.09 18.31
CA SER A 169 -3.47 -49.88 18.16
C SER A 169 -2.91 -48.78 19.08
N GLY A 170 -3.76 -48.14 19.90
CA GLY A 170 -3.38 -47.04 20.80
C GLY A 170 -3.25 -45.68 20.12
N GLN A 171 -3.61 -45.54 18.85
CA GLN A 171 -3.62 -44.24 18.18
C GLN A 171 -4.95 -43.51 18.44
N PRO A 172 -4.94 -42.18 18.61
CA PRO A 172 -6.17 -41.40 18.73
C PRO A 172 -7.12 -41.65 17.56
N ILE A 173 -8.41 -41.85 17.87
CA ILE A 173 -9.45 -41.99 16.84
C ILE A 173 -9.72 -40.63 16.16
N MET A 174 -9.44 -39.55 16.89
CA MET A 174 -9.66 -38.17 16.44
C MET A 174 -8.36 -37.37 16.61
N HIS A 175 -8.01 -36.57 15.60
CA HIS A 175 -6.83 -35.69 15.61
C HIS A 175 -7.23 -34.28 15.19
N MET A 176 -6.68 -33.27 15.87
CA MET A 176 -6.93 -31.88 15.47
C MET A 176 -6.08 -31.54 14.24
N HIS A 177 -6.74 -31.27 13.10
CA HIS A 177 -6.06 -31.02 11.83
C HIS A 177 -5.63 -29.56 11.66
N TYR A 178 -6.51 -28.61 11.98
CA TYR A 178 -6.21 -27.17 12.03
C TYR A 178 -7.27 -26.47 12.89
N ILE A 179 -6.90 -25.38 13.56
CA ILE A 179 -7.84 -24.44 14.18
C ILE A 179 -8.00 -23.27 13.22
N GLU A 180 -9.21 -23.02 12.76
CA GLU A 180 -9.54 -21.90 11.87
C GLU A 180 -10.33 -20.84 12.66
N PHE A 181 -9.88 -19.59 12.61
CA PHE A 181 -10.58 -18.46 13.20
C PHE A 181 -11.19 -17.62 12.07
N ASP A 182 -12.51 -17.69 11.88
CA ASP A 182 -13.20 -16.80 10.96
C ASP A 182 -13.61 -15.51 11.68
N TYR A 183 -13.08 -14.38 11.22
CA TYR A 183 -13.40 -13.07 11.78
C TYR A 183 -14.74 -12.51 11.27
N LYS A 184 -15.42 -13.17 10.32
CA LYS A 184 -16.56 -12.56 9.62
C LYS A 184 -17.85 -12.41 10.43
N GLU A 185 -18.05 -13.12 11.55
CA GLU A 185 -19.36 -13.13 12.22
C GLU A 185 -19.32 -13.16 13.76
N ASN A 186 -18.22 -12.72 14.41
CA ASN A 186 -18.06 -12.80 15.88
C ASN A 186 -18.22 -14.22 16.47
N GLN A 187 -18.12 -15.27 15.66
CA GLN A 187 -18.25 -16.66 16.10
C GLN A 187 -16.94 -17.42 15.85
N THR A 188 -16.41 -18.04 16.91
CA THR A 188 -15.24 -18.92 16.82
C THR A 188 -15.73 -20.36 16.71
N TYR A 189 -15.37 -21.05 15.61
CA TYR A 189 -15.63 -22.48 15.47
C TYR A 189 -14.32 -23.26 15.52
N ILE A 190 -14.32 -24.38 16.23
CA ILE A 190 -13.20 -25.34 16.23
C ILE A 190 -13.67 -26.55 15.43
N LYS A 191 -13.00 -26.83 14.31
CA LYS A 191 -13.28 -28.01 13.48
C LYS A 191 -12.32 -29.13 13.87
N PHE A 192 -12.85 -30.29 14.20
CA PHE A 192 -12.09 -31.52 14.37
C PHE A 192 -12.20 -32.33 13.07
N GLY A 193 -11.09 -32.91 12.63
CA GLY A 193 -11.06 -33.77 11.45
C GLY A 193 -10.92 -35.23 11.88
N ASP A 194 -11.73 -36.11 11.30
CA ASP A 194 -11.51 -37.54 11.39
C ASP A 194 -10.51 -37.94 10.29
N SER A 195 -9.58 -38.85 10.60
CA SER A 195 -8.49 -39.23 9.68
C SER A 195 -8.93 -39.99 8.41
N ASN A 196 -10.23 -40.02 8.08
CA ASN A 196 -10.78 -40.76 6.94
C ASN A 196 -11.55 -39.86 5.97
N SER A 197 -10.86 -39.01 5.22
CA SER A 197 -11.40 -38.49 3.95
C SER A 197 -10.72 -39.19 2.78
N THR A 198 -10.91 -40.51 2.66
CA THR A 198 -10.80 -41.17 1.35
C THR A 198 -12.20 -41.18 0.74
N THR A 199 -12.53 -40.11 0.03
CA THR A 199 -13.70 -40.09 -0.85
C THR A 199 -13.45 -41.07 -1.99
N THR A 200 -13.90 -42.31 -1.86
CA THR A 200 -14.02 -43.22 -2.99
C THR A 200 -15.24 -42.77 -3.80
N GLN A 201 -14.99 -42.09 -4.93
CA GLN A 201 -16.01 -41.91 -5.96
C GLN A 201 -16.37 -43.30 -6.51
N THR A 202 -17.67 -43.63 -6.53
CA THR A 202 -18.24 -44.66 -7.40
C THR A 202 -19.27 -43.99 -8.30
#